data_AF-A0A135UJU3-F1
#
_entry.id   AF-A0A135UJU3-F1
#
_cell.length_a   1.000
_cell.length_b   1.000
_cell.length_c   1.000
_cell.angle_alpha   90.00
_cell.angle_beta   90.00
_cell.angle_gamma   90.00
#
_symmetry.space_group_name_H-M   'P 1'
#
loop_
_entity.id
_entity.type
_entity.pdbx_description
1 polymer ?
#
loop_
_entity_poly.entity_id
_entity_poly.type
_entity_poly.pdbx_seq_one_letter_code
_entity_poly.pdbx_strand_id
1 'polypeptide(L)'
;MQTLGRSDLSKHHDVDSLWVSIRGKVYDVTNYADDHPGGIEVLKDVAGSDGTESFEYVGHSEDAYKTLEEFQIGVLVDHEDGNDLGAVWDAQRVQVEKPPNSKPIVVFAMTAAIDRRAHSEDFESSISGFEF
;
A
#
# COMPACT_ATOMS: atom_id res chain seq x y z
N MET A 1 14.54 -4.22 9.31
CA MET A 1 13.51 -3.25 8.86
C MET A 1 12.17 -3.83 9.28
N GLN A 2 11.36 -3.12 10.07
CA GLN A 2 10.08 -3.64 10.56
C GLN A 2 8.96 -3.30 9.57
N THR A 3 7.97 -4.18 9.47
CA THR A 3 6.82 -4.01 8.59
C THR A 3 5.61 -3.67 9.46
N LEU A 4 5.04 -2.48 9.27
CA LEU A 4 3.96 -1.94 10.10
C LEU A 4 2.70 -1.79 9.24
N GLY A 5 1.54 -2.14 9.79
CA GLY A 5 0.26 -1.93 9.10
C GLY A 5 -0.37 -0.58 9.43
N ARG A 6 -1.29 -0.08 8.60
CA ARG A 6 -2.06 1.15 8.88
C ARG A 6 -2.79 1.08 10.23
N SER A 7 -3.35 -0.08 10.57
CA SER A 7 -4.02 -0.30 11.86
C SER A 7 -3.07 -0.21 13.05
N ASP A 8 -1.78 -0.44 12.83
CA ASP A 8 -0.77 -0.31 13.88
C ASP A 8 -0.35 1.16 14.01
N LEU A 9 -0.07 1.82 12.88
CA LEU A 9 0.24 3.25 12.82
C LEU A 9 -0.82 4.09 13.55
N SER A 10 -2.10 3.85 13.29
CA SER A 10 -3.20 4.60 13.91
C SER A 10 -3.26 4.50 15.44
N LYS A 11 -2.66 3.47 16.06
CA LYS A 11 -2.58 3.35 17.52
C LYS A 11 -1.55 4.29 18.14
N HIS A 12 -0.58 4.76 17.35
CA HIS A 12 0.53 5.59 17.79
C HIS A 12 0.28 7.06 17.41
N HIS A 13 -0.74 7.64 18.04
CA HIS A 13 -1.15 9.04 17.88
C HIS A 13 -1.00 9.88 19.17
N ASP A 14 -0.37 9.31 20.20
CA ASP A 14 -0.18 9.95 21.50
C ASP A 14 1.12 10.76 21.57
N VAL A 15 1.19 11.69 22.52
CA VAL A 15 2.42 12.47 22.81
C VAL A 15 3.63 11.61 23.16
N ASP A 16 3.39 10.46 23.78
CA ASP A 16 4.41 9.51 24.22
C ASP A 16 4.70 8.44 23.16
N SER A 17 3.97 8.44 22.05
CA SER A 17 4.08 7.47 20.97
C SER A 17 3.52 8.06 19.68
N LEU A 18 4.34 8.88 19.03
CA LEU A 18 3.97 9.69 17.87
C LEU A 18 4.66 9.14 16.63
N TRP A 19 3.91 8.38 15.84
CA TRP A 19 4.41 7.79 14.60
C TRP A 19 3.75 8.45 13.40
N VAL A 20 4.53 8.65 12.35
CA VAL A 20 4.07 9.23 11.09
C VAL A 20 4.53 8.37 9.93
N SER A 21 3.68 8.20 8.92
CA SER A 21 4.14 7.65 7.64
C SER A 21 4.43 8.76 6.64
N ILE A 22 5.60 8.67 5.99
CA ILE A 22 6.00 9.57 4.91
C ILE A 22 6.52 8.71 3.77
N ARG A 23 5.92 8.85 2.57
CA ARG A 23 6.26 8.10 1.35
C ARG A 23 6.33 6.58 1.58
N GLY A 24 5.38 6.04 2.35
CA GLY A 24 5.30 4.60 2.65
C GLY A 24 6.33 4.08 3.66
N LYS A 25 7.14 4.95 4.27
CA LYS A 25 8.03 4.61 5.39
C LYS A 25 7.42 5.11 6.70
N VAL A 26 7.66 4.40 7.80
CA VAL A 26 7.17 4.78 9.13
C VAL A 26 8.33 5.29 9.98
N TYR A 27 8.09 6.43 10.63
CA TYR A 27 9.06 7.17 11.43
C TYR A 27 8.53 7.37 12.84
N ASP A 28 9.38 7.13 13.83
CA ASP A 28 9.09 7.41 15.23
C ASP A 28 9.70 8.76 15.62
N VAL A 29 8.84 9.78 15.67
CA VAL A 29 9.23 11.16 15.97
C VAL A 29 8.91 11.54 17.42
N THR A 30 8.57 10.57 18.28
CA THR A 30 8.20 10.79 19.68
C THR A 30 9.27 11.62 20.42
N ASN A 31 10.54 11.24 20.28
CA ASN A 31 11.66 11.94 20.93
C ASN A 31 12.01 13.27 20.26
N TYR A 32 11.55 13.49 19.02
CA TYR A 32 11.80 14.69 18.23
C TYR A 32 10.66 15.71 18.32
N ALA A 33 9.51 15.32 18.88
CA ALA A 33 8.28 16.11 18.88
C ALA A 33 8.43 17.49 19.55
N ASP A 34 9.26 17.59 20.60
CA ASP A 34 9.54 18.85 21.31
C ASP A 34 10.63 19.71 20.62
N ASP A 35 11.54 19.06 19.89
CA ASP A 35 12.64 19.72 19.15
C ASP A 35 12.20 20.18 17.75
N HIS A 36 11.01 19.77 17.31
CA HIS A 36 10.49 20.10 15.98
C HIS A 36 10.23 21.62 15.83
N PRO A 37 10.92 22.33 14.91
CA PRO A 37 10.80 23.78 14.75
C PRO A 37 9.42 24.26 14.29
N GLY A 38 8.58 23.36 13.73
CA GLY A 38 7.18 23.65 13.39
C GLY A 38 6.20 23.47 14.56
N GLY A 39 6.70 23.04 15.73
CA GLY A 39 5.92 22.72 16.92
C GLY A 39 5.34 21.30 16.92
N ILE A 40 4.96 20.83 18.10
CA ILE A 40 4.37 19.50 18.30
C ILE A 40 2.94 19.40 17.75
N GLU A 41 2.21 20.51 17.64
CA GLU A 41 0.79 20.50 17.26
C GLU A 41 0.59 19.98 15.83
N VAL A 42 1.47 20.36 14.90
CA VAL A 42 1.42 19.88 13.51
C VAL A 42 1.79 18.40 13.40
N LEU A 43 2.67 17.90 14.28
CA LEU A 43 3.01 16.49 14.31
C LEU A 43 1.85 15.64 14.84
N LYS A 44 1.14 16.13 15.87
CA LYS A 44 -0.05 15.46 16.42
C LYS A 44 -1.18 15.34 15.41
N ASP A 45 -1.36 16.34 14.56
CA ASP A 45 -2.44 16.35 13.56
C ASP A 45 -2.25 15.23 12.51
N VAL A 46 -1.00 14.96 12.14
CA VAL A 46 -0.64 13.88 11.19
C VAL A 46 -0.27 12.56 11.88
N ALA A 47 -0.31 12.51 13.21
CA ALA A 47 0.08 11.35 13.97
C ALA A 47 -0.85 10.17 13.70
N GLY A 48 -0.27 8.99 13.57
CA GLY A 48 -0.99 7.76 13.26
C GLY A 48 -1.57 7.69 11.84
N SER A 49 -1.20 8.62 10.95
CA SER A 49 -1.64 8.69 9.56
C SER A 49 -0.48 9.02 8.61
N ASP A 50 -0.80 9.14 7.31
CA ASP A 50 0.17 9.55 6.30
C ASP A 50 0.33 11.07 6.27
N GLY A 51 1.51 11.53 6.68
CA GLY A 51 1.88 12.94 6.72
C GLY A 51 2.64 13.42 5.48
N THR A 52 2.71 12.61 4.41
CA THR A 52 3.50 12.92 3.22
C THR A 52 3.11 14.27 2.62
N GLU A 53 1.81 14.51 2.46
CA GLU A 53 1.28 15.75 1.88
C GLU A 53 1.66 16.97 2.72
N SER A 54 1.47 16.91 4.03
CA SER A 54 1.81 18.01 4.95
C SER A 54 3.32 18.28 4.97
N PHE A 55 4.13 17.22 4.96
CA PHE A 55 5.59 17.33 4.98
C PHE A 55 6.14 17.96 3.69
N GLU A 56 5.60 17.56 2.53
CA GLU A 56 5.96 18.12 1.22
C GLU A 56 5.44 19.55 1.03
N TYR A 57 4.25 19.84 1.53
CA TYR A 57 3.64 21.18 1.45
C TYR A 57 4.47 22.25 2.18
N VAL A 58 5.01 21.91 3.36
CA VAL A 58 5.87 22.83 4.12
C VAL A 58 7.21 23.08 3.43
N GLY A 59 7.71 22.12 2.64
CA GLY A 59 8.96 22.28 1.90
C GLY A 59 10.21 22.21 2.80
N HIS A 60 10.33 21.15 3.59
CA HIS A 60 11.49 20.91 4.46
C HIS A 60 12.82 20.86 3.68
N SER A 61 13.90 21.32 4.32
CA SER A 61 15.26 21.29 3.76
C SER A 61 15.86 19.89 3.73
N GLU A 62 16.89 19.65 2.91
CA GLU A 62 17.58 18.36 2.80
C GLU A 62 18.11 17.83 4.16
N ASP A 63 18.48 18.74 5.07
CA ASP A 63 18.95 18.38 6.41
C ASP A 63 17.84 17.78 7.29
N ALA A 64 16.62 18.29 7.15
CA ALA A 64 15.45 17.74 7.82
C ALA A 64 15.11 16.34 7.31
N TYR A 65 15.32 16.06 6.01
CA TYR A 65 15.17 14.70 5.46
C TYR A 65 16.17 13.73 6.08
N LYS A 66 17.44 14.14 6.26
CA LYS A 66 18.45 13.28 6.89
C LYS A 66 18.09 12.96 8.33
N THR A 67 17.68 13.97 9.08
CA THR A 67 17.22 13.81 10.46
C THR A 67 16.04 12.85 10.53
N LEU A 68 15.06 13.00 9.61
CA LEU A 68 13.91 12.11 9.50
C LEU A 68 14.33 10.66 9.23
N GLU A 69 15.31 10.42 8.36
CA GLU A 69 15.81 9.08 8.05
C GLU A 69 16.42 8.35 9.26
N GLU A 70 16.99 9.08 10.23
CA GLU A 70 17.53 8.50 11.47
C GLU A 70 16.42 7.94 12.38
N PHE A 71 15.22 8.48 12.28
CA PHE A 71 14.04 8.05 13.05
C PHE A 71 13.20 6.97 12.34
N GLN A 72 13.69 6.42 11.23
CA GLN A 72 12.97 5.39 10.48
C GLN A 72 12.93 4.06 11.25
N ILE A 73 11.74 3.62 11.65
CA ILE A 73 11.55 2.33 12.33
C ILE A 73 11.20 1.21 11.35
N GLY A 74 10.57 1.54 10.22
CA GLY A 74 10.01 0.54 9.33
C GLY A 74 9.39 1.07 8.04
N VAL A 75 8.71 0.16 7.35
CA VAL A 75 7.96 0.43 6.11
C VAL A 75 6.48 0.13 6.38
N LEU A 76 5.60 1.01 5.91
CA LEU A 76 4.16 0.84 6.00
C LEU A 76 3.73 -0.13 4.90
N VAL A 77 3.14 -1.26 5.30
CA VAL A 77 2.50 -2.18 4.37
C VAL A 77 1.00 -2.05 4.53
N ASP A 78 0.40 -1.40 3.55
CA ASP A 78 -1.03 -1.47 3.33
C ASP A 78 -1.30 -2.67 2.42
N HIS A 79 -2.15 -3.60 2.86
CA HIS A 79 -2.35 -4.89 2.20
C HIS A 79 -3.23 -4.78 0.92
N GLU A 80 -3.22 -3.63 0.25
CA GLU A 80 -4.06 -3.31 -0.90
C GLU A 80 -3.30 -2.81 -2.14
N ASP A 81 -1.96 -2.80 -2.16
CA ASP A 81 -1.21 -2.42 -3.36
C ASP A 81 -0.12 -3.44 -3.70
N GLY A 82 -0.50 -4.42 -4.53
CA GLY A 82 0.44 -5.18 -5.35
C GLY A 82 1.01 -4.32 -6.48
N ASN A 83 1.80 -3.28 -6.16
CA ASN A 83 2.53 -2.49 -7.15
C ASN A 83 3.94 -2.13 -6.66
N ASP A 84 4.84 -3.09 -6.79
CA ASP A 84 6.04 -2.98 -7.64
C ASP A 84 6.65 -1.57 -7.77
N LEU A 85 7.46 -1.10 -6.79
CA LEU A 85 8.59 -0.16 -6.98
C LEU A 85 9.47 -0.13 -5.71
N GLY A 86 10.42 -1.07 -5.57
CA GLY A 86 11.37 -0.99 -4.46
C GLY A 86 12.37 -2.13 -4.25
N ALA A 87 12.29 -3.23 -4.99
CA ALA A 87 13.33 -4.26 -5.01
C ALA A 87 14.50 -3.89 -5.93
N VAL A 88 15.12 -2.72 -5.72
CA VAL A 88 16.39 -2.36 -6.36
C VAL A 88 17.30 -1.62 -5.38
N TRP A 89 17.81 -2.31 -4.36
CA TRP A 89 19.17 -2.06 -3.83
C TRP A 89 19.54 -3.04 -2.71
N ASP A 90 19.65 -4.33 -3.01
CA ASP A 90 20.61 -5.14 -2.24
C ASP A 90 21.47 -5.96 -3.18
N ALA A 91 22.76 -5.84 -2.97
CA ALA A 91 23.81 -6.23 -3.89
C ALA A 91 24.29 -7.64 -3.55
N GLN A 92 24.12 -8.61 -4.45
CA GLN A 92 25.10 -9.67 -4.69
C GLN A 92 24.66 -10.51 -5.90
N ARG A 93 25.55 -10.74 -6.87
CA ARG A 93 25.42 -11.90 -7.76
C ARG A 93 25.48 -13.17 -6.90
N VAL A 94 24.38 -13.90 -6.83
CA VAL A 94 24.38 -15.34 -6.53
C VAL A 94 23.56 -16.00 -7.63
N GLN A 95 24.21 -16.87 -8.40
CA GLN A 95 23.52 -17.75 -9.34
C GLN A 95 22.77 -18.81 -8.52
N VAL A 96 21.45 -18.90 -8.69
CA VAL A 96 20.67 -20.08 -8.32
C VAL A 96 19.93 -20.55 -9.57
N GLU A 97 20.21 -21.78 -9.93
CA GLU A 97 19.82 -22.44 -11.17
C GLU A 97 18.30 -22.57 -11.31
N LYS A 98 17.82 -22.43 -12.54
CA LYS A 98 16.41 -22.51 -12.94
C LYS A 98 15.95 -23.99 -12.86
N PRO A 99 14.94 -24.38 -12.05
CA PRO A 99 14.37 -25.71 -12.19
C PRO A 99 13.58 -25.77 -13.51
N PRO A 100 13.77 -26.84 -14.30
CA PRO A 100 13.24 -26.97 -15.63
C PRO A 100 11.76 -27.38 -15.60
N ASN A 101 11.05 -26.98 -16.66
CA ASN A 101 9.85 -27.64 -17.19
C ASN A 101 8.48 -27.05 -16.78
N SER A 102 8.06 -26.03 -17.52
CA SER A 102 6.72 -26.04 -18.10
C SER A 102 6.73 -25.30 -19.43
N LYS A 103 6.38 -26.01 -20.50
CA LYS A 103 6.33 -25.45 -21.86
C LYS A 103 5.04 -24.63 -22.02
N PRO A 104 5.05 -23.50 -22.75
CA PRO A 104 3.83 -22.75 -23.02
C PRO A 104 2.94 -23.53 -24.01
N ILE A 105 1.63 -23.57 -23.71
CA ILE A 105 0.62 -24.16 -24.60
C ILE A 105 0.32 -23.14 -25.70
N VAL A 106 0.59 -23.53 -26.95
CA VAL A 106 0.17 -22.80 -28.15
C VAL A 106 -1.25 -23.26 -28.49
N VAL A 107 -2.26 -22.43 -28.23
CA VAL A 107 -3.61 -22.66 -28.78
C VAL A 107 -3.71 -21.97 -30.13
N PHE A 108 -3.73 -22.79 -31.17
CA PHE A 108 -3.82 -22.41 -32.57
C PHE A 108 -5.28 -22.04 -32.90
N ALA A 109 -5.48 -20.89 -33.53
CA ALA A 109 -6.78 -20.47 -34.03
C ALA A 109 -7.28 -21.45 -35.12
N MET A 110 -8.53 -21.90 -35.00
CA MET A 110 -9.31 -22.39 -36.13
C MET A 110 -10.58 -21.57 -36.26
N THR A 111 -10.68 -20.89 -37.40
CA THR A 111 -11.86 -20.18 -37.87
C THR A 111 -12.93 -21.19 -38.33
N ALA A 112 -14.19 -20.92 -38.01
CA ALA A 112 -15.35 -21.45 -38.73
C ALA A 112 -16.52 -20.49 -38.56
N ALA A 113 -17.06 -20.05 -39.69
CA ALA A 113 -18.18 -19.13 -39.82
C ALA A 113 -19.53 -19.89 -39.97
N ILE A 114 -20.64 -19.12 -39.88
CA ILE A 114 -21.95 -19.28 -40.58
C ILE A 114 -23.21 -19.53 -39.70
N ASP A 115 -23.98 -18.43 -39.57
CA ASP A 115 -25.44 -18.22 -39.78
C ASP A 115 -26.55 -18.81 -38.86
N ARG A 116 -27.49 -17.90 -38.53
CA ARG A 116 -28.98 -18.02 -38.51
C ARG A 116 -29.75 -18.26 -37.19
N ARG A 117 -30.32 -17.15 -36.69
CA ARG A 117 -31.77 -16.88 -36.42
C ARG A 117 -32.68 -18.03 -35.93
N ALA A 118 -33.21 -17.89 -34.71
CA ALA A 118 -34.61 -18.15 -34.27
C ALA A 118 -34.67 -18.04 -32.72
N HIS A 119 -35.57 -17.24 -32.12
CA HIS A 119 -36.93 -17.64 -31.65
C HIS A 119 -36.83 -18.63 -30.47
N SER A 120 -37.44 -18.50 -29.28
CA SER A 120 -38.60 -17.79 -28.69
C SER A 120 -38.38 -17.87 -27.15
N GLU A 121 -38.69 -16.83 -26.35
CA GLU A 121 -39.85 -16.72 -25.45
C GLU A 121 -40.09 -17.88 -24.45
N ASP A 122 -40.64 -17.51 -23.28
CA ASP A 122 -41.24 -18.34 -22.22
C ASP A 122 -40.29 -18.90 -21.12
N PHE A 123 -40.59 -18.88 -19.81
CA PHE A 123 -41.74 -18.40 -19.03
C PHE A 123 -41.41 -18.56 -17.52
N GLU A 124 -41.62 -17.49 -16.76
CA GLU A 124 -42.15 -17.37 -15.39
C GLU A 124 -41.96 -18.42 -14.26
N SER A 125 -41.67 -17.84 -13.08
CA SER A 125 -42.42 -17.96 -11.81
C SER A 125 -42.16 -19.11 -10.82
N SER A 126 -41.83 -18.70 -9.59
CA SER A 126 -42.40 -19.18 -8.30
C SER A 126 -41.82 -18.31 -7.17
N ILE A 127 -42.54 -17.31 -6.65
CA ILE A 127 -43.57 -17.33 -5.58
C ILE A 127 -43.07 -17.85 -4.21
N SER A 128 -43.04 -16.96 -3.22
CA SER A 128 -43.68 -17.08 -1.87
C SER A 128 -43.27 -15.83 -1.07
N GLY A 129 -44.17 -14.94 -0.64
CA GLY A 129 -45.12 -15.11 0.47
C GLY A 129 -44.45 -14.58 1.76
N PHE A 130 -45.02 -13.77 2.66
CA PHE A 130 -46.40 -13.42 2.98
C PHE A 130 -46.35 -12.44 4.19
N GLU A 131 -47.19 -11.39 4.16
CA GLU A 131 -47.86 -10.57 5.23
C GLU A 131 -47.15 -10.22 6.57
N PHE A 132 -47.43 -9.09 7.26
CA PHE A 132 -48.60 -8.20 7.35
C PHE A 132 -48.19 -6.72 7.38
#